data_AF-A0A0F9A457-F1
#
_entry.id   AF-A0A0F9A457-F1
#
_cell.length_a   1.000
_cell.length_b   1.000
_cell.length_c   1.000
_cell.angle_alpha   90.00
_cell.angle_beta   90.00
_cell.angle_gamma   90.00
#
_symmetry.space_group_name_H-M   'P 1'
#
loop_
_entity.id
_entity.type
_entity.pdbx_description
1 polymer ?
#
loop_
_entity_poly.entity_id
_entity_poly.type
_entity_poly.pdbx_seq_one_letter_code
_entity_poly.pdbx_strand_id
1 'polypeptide(L)'
;VFQRYARQPLERMAVAAVARRFGIDFVRPEDATGRTAPDLDLVRGYPQSSARVHRQLRQRGVHDADVFHHRWVPVRARRKAATLISHRKTGEAAAVSVAFGRGRVVAVGDVSFLNSGILCRRLLDHLAPRPRPKRIAALPYSIGRPDKTRRVSNLKIHYPASLSRQAGGFTRIARKVLKQIRPLLPEKDHTWHVQLNRSATSGVLWHGPGDRRLIRIGVGAPDDEVAFALGHRLIEVLPIQGLYLVRPSILGRSAFNHFAGLTAMRWAGFDARADRLASALERESRRQSKGIDPGLYYSELNDSPGLWIWLELEREFGPDLLTRLIRVLPAKPKWSLFEWPGFTPLDWTVHYLSRAVKTDLYTWFARRGATVHPLPRTKAGGRAFDKGLRLSYARRLPDAGGGASDRIDALDGLHRFDRKDKRPLARAVGQLRSGD
;
A
#
# COMPACT_ATOMS: atom_id res chain seq x y z
N VAL A 1 -5.53 -13.26 -7.82
CA VAL A 1 -4.14 -12.76 -7.59
C VAL A 1 -3.13 -13.37 -8.57
N PHE A 2 -3.01 -14.70 -8.62
CA PHE A 2 -1.97 -15.42 -9.36
C PHE A 2 -1.94 -15.18 -10.88
N GLN A 3 -3.10 -15.16 -11.55
CA GLN A 3 -3.18 -14.97 -13.00
C GLN A 3 -2.69 -13.60 -13.47
N ARG A 4 -2.91 -12.53 -12.67
CA ARG A 4 -2.40 -11.18 -12.96
C ARG A 4 -0.89 -11.22 -13.07
N TYR A 5 -0.23 -11.66 -11.99
CA TYR A 5 1.22 -11.58 -11.88
C TYR A 5 1.97 -12.59 -12.76
N ALA A 6 1.40 -13.78 -12.97
CA ALA A 6 2.04 -14.80 -13.79
C ALA A 6 1.78 -14.64 -15.29
N ARG A 7 0.80 -13.80 -15.71
CA ARG A 7 0.29 -13.67 -17.09
C ARG A 7 0.06 -15.00 -17.81
N GLN A 8 -0.36 -15.99 -17.04
CA GLN A 8 -0.68 -17.31 -17.56
C GLN A 8 -2.13 -17.63 -17.20
N PRO A 9 -2.89 -18.24 -18.12
CA PRO A 9 -4.17 -18.83 -17.79
C PRO A 9 -4.02 -19.75 -16.59
N LEU A 10 -5.05 -19.84 -15.75
CA LEU A 10 -5.02 -20.60 -14.50
C LEU A 10 -4.57 -22.04 -14.74
N GLU A 11 -4.94 -22.59 -15.89
CA GLU A 11 -4.69 -23.97 -16.29
C GLU A 11 -3.22 -24.26 -16.58
N ARG A 12 -2.45 -23.23 -16.96
CA ARG A 12 -1.02 -23.34 -17.24
C ARG A 12 -0.16 -23.07 -16.00
N MET A 13 -0.78 -22.65 -14.90
CA MET A 13 -0.05 -22.33 -13.67
C MET A 13 0.39 -23.59 -12.93
N ALA A 14 1.65 -23.62 -12.49
CA ALA A 14 2.18 -24.73 -11.69
C ALA A 14 1.36 -24.99 -10.41
N VAL A 15 0.84 -23.95 -9.76
CA VAL A 15 -0.01 -24.08 -8.57
C VAL A 15 -1.33 -24.81 -8.87
N ALA A 16 -1.94 -24.58 -10.04
CA ALA A 16 -3.14 -25.29 -10.46
C ALA A 16 -2.82 -26.76 -10.80
N ALA A 17 -1.71 -27.02 -11.48
CA ALA A 17 -1.25 -28.38 -11.76
C ALA A 17 -1.00 -29.18 -10.47
N VAL A 18 -0.43 -28.55 -9.44
CA VAL A 18 -0.25 -29.15 -8.11
C VAL A 18 -1.59 -29.37 -7.41
N ALA A 19 -2.47 -28.38 -7.39
CA ALA A 19 -3.78 -28.49 -6.74
C ALA A 19 -4.65 -29.62 -7.33
N ARG A 20 -4.61 -29.82 -8.65
CA ARG A 20 -5.33 -30.92 -9.31
C ARG A 20 -4.91 -32.30 -8.82
N ARG A 21 -3.66 -32.49 -8.40
CA ARG A 21 -3.19 -33.77 -7.80
C ARG A 21 -3.95 -34.12 -6.52
N PHE A 22 -4.53 -33.12 -5.85
CA PHE A 22 -5.34 -33.27 -4.65
C PHE A 22 -6.85 -33.21 -4.94
N GLY A 23 -7.24 -33.20 -6.22
CA GLY A 23 -8.64 -33.06 -6.63
C GLY A 23 -9.21 -31.67 -6.37
N ILE A 24 -8.37 -30.62 -6.43
CA ILE A 24 -8.75 -29.24 -6.19
C ILE A 24 -8.55 -28.42 -7.45
N ASP A 25 -9.57 -27.64 -7.81
CA ASP A 25 -9.55 -26.68 -8.90
C ASP A 25 -9.69 -25.26 -8.33
N PHE A 26 -8.82 -24.36 -8.78
CA PHE A 26 -9.04 -22.93 -8.60
C PHE A 26 -10.04 -22.46 -9.66
N VAL A 27 -10.97 -21.59 -9.27
CA VAL A 27 -11.98 -21.03 -10.18
C VAL A 27 -11.50 -19.68 -10.68
N ARG A 28 -11.70 -19.40 -11.96
CA ARG A 28 -11.39 -18.08 -12.51
C ARG A 28 -12.38 -17.05 -11.95
N PRO A 29 -11.98 -15.79 -11.76
CA PRO A 29 -12.90 -14.76 -11.27
C PRO A 29 -14.14 -14.56 -12.16
N GLU A 30 -14.04 -14.88 -13.45
CA GLU A 30 -15.13 -14.79 -14.44
C GLU A 30 -16.13 -15.96 -14.31
N ASP A 31 -15.69 -17.10 -13.79
CA ASP A 31 -16.50 -18.30 -13.59
C ASP A 31 -17.10 -18.39 -12.18
N ALA A 32 -16.90 -17.34 -11.37
CA ALA A 32 -17.44 -17.22 -10.04
C ALA A 32 -18.94 -16.89 -10.09
N THR A 33 -19.73 -17.53 -9.23
CA THR A 33 -21.20 -17.42 -9.25
C THR A 33 -21.70 -16.02 -8.87
N GLY A 34 -20.95 -15.33 -8.02
CA GLY A 34 -21.25 -13.99 -7.53
C GLY A 34 -20.43 -12.92 -8.24
N ARG A 35 -20.84 -11.67 -8.03
CA ARG A 35 -20.17 -10.51 -8.63
C ARG A 35 -18.74 -10.35 -8.11
N THR A 36 -17.76 -10.59 -8.98
CA THR A 36 -16.35 -10.26 -8.73
C THR A 36 -16.01 -8.87 -9.25
N ALA A 37 -15.09 -8.20 -8.57
CA ALA A 37 -14.61 -6.88 -8.97
C ALA A 37 -13.08 -6.82 -8.84
N PRO A 38 -12.39 -6.07 -9.73
CA PRO A 38 -10.98 -5.76 -9.55
C PRO A 38 -10.77 -4.84 -8.35
N ASP A 39 -9.59 -4.88 -7.74
CA ASP A 39 -9.08 -3.86 -6.83
C ASP A 39 -8.13 -2.88 -7.56
N LEU A 40 -7.47 -2.00 -6.80
CA LEU A 40 -6.42 -1.11 -7.33
C LEU A 40 -5.17 -1.88 -7.77
N ASP A 41 -5.03 -3.12 -7.36
CA ASP A 41 -4.06 -4.06 -7.90
C ASP A 41 -4.65 -4.76 -9.15
N LEU A 42 -5.76 -4.33 -9.76
CA LEU A 42 -6.46 -5.03 -10.86
C LEU A 42 -6.66 -6.54 -10.62
N VAL A 43 -6.56 -7.00 -9.37
CA VAL A 43 -6.80 -8.37 -9.02
C VAL A 43 -8.30 -8.51 -8.92
N ARG A 44 -8.88 -9.31 -9.82
CA ARG A 44 -10.31 -9.62 -9.77
C ARG A 44 -10.58 -10.74 -8.77
N GLY A 45 -11.59 -10.54 -7.93
CA GLY A 45 -12.08 -11.54 -6.98
C GLY A 45 -13.18 -10.99 -6.09
N TYR A 46 -13.58 -11.79 -5.11
CA TYR A 46 -14.50 -11.36 -4.07
C TYR A 46 -13.81 -10.45 -3.04
N PRO A 47 -14.53 -9.45 -2.49
CA PRO A 47 -14.00 -8.62 -1.42
C PRO A 47 -13.85 -9.41 -0.12
N GLN A 48 -12.91 -9.03 0.74
CA GLN A 48 -12.71 -9.65 2.05
C GLN A 48 -13.99 -9.72 2.88
N SER A 49 -14.79 -8.65 2.89
CA SER A 49 -16.04 -8.54 3.65
C SER A 49 -17.08 -9.60 3.30
N SER A 50 -16.96 -10.20 2.12
CA SER A 50 -17.85 -11.28 1.67
C SER A 50 -17.46 -12.66 2.19
N ALA A 51 -16.31 -12.80 2.87
CA ALA A 51 -15.86 -14.07 3.44
C ALA A 51 -16.59 -14.38 4.76
N ARG A 52 -16.84 -15.67 4.99
CA ARG A 52 -17.39 -16.24 6.23
C ARG A 52 -16.51 -17.40 6.67
N VAL A 53 -16.02 -17.35 7.91
CA VAL A 53 -15.27 -18.45 8.51
C VAL A 53 -16.23 -19.50 9.05
N HIS A 54 -16.00 -20.77 8.71
CA HIS A 54 -16.84 -21.89 9.15
C HIS A 54 -16.47 -22.39 10.55
N ARG A 55 -17.40 -23.13 11.17
CA ARG A 55 -17.32 -23.63 12.55
C ARG A 55 -15.99 -24.31 12.87
N GLN A 56 -15.45 -25.08 11.93
CA GLN A 56 -14.21 -25.84 12.11
C GLN A 56 -12.98 -24.96 12.39
N LEU A 57 -12.92 -23.77 11.76
CA LEU A 57 -11.88 -22.78 12.04
C LEU A 57 -12.24 -21.92 13.26
N ARG A 58 -13.52 -21.57 13.45
CA ARG A 58 -13.98 -20.82 14.63
C ARG A 58 -13.69 -21.53 15.95
N GLN A 59 -13.90 -22.84 16.01
CA GLN A 59 -13.56 -23.67 17.18
C GLN A 59 -12.05 -23.67 17.52
N ARG A 60 -11.21 -23.20 16.61
CA ARG A 60 -9.76 -23.08 16.77
C ARG A 60 -9.32 -21.64 17.02
N GLY A 61 -10.27 -20.74 17.29
CA GLY A 61 -10.04 -19.32 17.56
C GLY A 61 -9.72 -18.50 16.31
N VAL A 62 -10.22 -18.92 15.14
CA VAL A 62 -10.15 -18.11 13.92
C VAL A 62 -11.52 -17.49 13.65
N HIS A 63 -11.59 -16.17 13.70
CA HIS A 63 -12.78 -15.38 13.48
C HIS A 63 -12.73 -14.68 12.12
N ASP A 64 -13.87 -14.13 11.69
CA ASP A 64 -13.95 -13.42 10.40
C ASP A 64 -12.96 -12.24 10.34
N ALA A 65 -12.65 -11.61 11.48
CA ALA A 65 -11.68 -10.53 11.60
C ALA A 65 -10.21 -10.97 11.42
N ASP A 66 -9.90 -12.26 11.65
CA ASP A 66 -8.54 -12.79 11.53
C ASP A 66 -8.15 -13.12 10.08
N VAL A 67 -9.13 -13.07 9.18
CA VAL A 67 -8.97 -13.45 7.78
C VAL A 67 -8.71 -12.22 6.94
N PHE A 68 -7.44 -12.05 6.57
CA PHE A 68 -7.00 -11.01 5.64
C PHE A 68 -6.92 -11.58 4.23
N HIS A 69 -7.92 -11.25 3.41
CA HIS A 69 -7.91 -11.50 1.97
C HIS A 69 -7.81 -10.16 1.24
N HIS A 70 -6.98 -10.05 0.20
CA HIS A 70 -7.11 -8.90 -0.71
C HIS A 70 -8.36 -9.10 -1.57
N ARG A 71 -8.22 -9.99 -2.55
CA ARG A 71 -9.26 -10.42 -3.48
C ARG A 71 -9.09 -11.91 -3.69
N TRP A 72 -10.04 -12.67 -3.17
CA TRP A 72 -10.01 -14.13 -3.20
C TRP A 72 -10.91 -14.65 -4.31
N VAL A 73 -10.55 -15.81 -4.87
CA VAL A 73 -11.35 -16.52 -5.88
C VAL A 73 -11.86 -17.84 -5.31
N PRO A 74 -12.98 -18.38 -5.82
CA PRO A 74 -13.45 -19.68 -5.36
C PRO A 74 -12.43 -20.79 -5.60
N VAL A 75 -12.45 -21.78 -4.72
CA VAL A 75 -11.80 -23.08 -4.87
C VAL A 75 -12.86 -24.16 -4.86
N ARG A 76 -12.74 -25.14 -5.76
CA ARG A 76 -13.64 -26.28 -5.86
C ARG A 76 -12.85 -27.54 -5.55
N ALA A 77 -13.38 -28.38 -4.67
CA ALA A 77 -12.85 -29.72 -4.45
C ALA A 77 -13.76 -30.74 -5.13
N ARG A 78 -13.19 -31.63 -5.94
CA ARG A 78 -13.90 -32.74 -6.59
C ARG A 78 -14.16 -33.90 -5.63
N ARG A 79 -13.44 -33.96 -4.52
CA ARG A 79 -13.55 -34.97 -3.46
C ARG A 79 -14.21 -34.35 -2.24
N LYS A 80 -14.69 -35.20 -1.32
CA LYS A 80 -15.22 -34.76 -0.03
C LYS A 80 -14.19 -33.87 0.68
N ALA A 81 -14.56 -32.61 0.86
CA ALA A 81 -13.72 -31.59 1.45
C ALA A 81 -14.47 -30.85 2.54
N ALA A 82 -13.76 -30.42 3.57
CA ALA A 82 -14.31 -29.51 4.56
C ALA A 82 -14.10 -28.07 4.09
N THR A 83 -15.20 -27.32 3.96
CA THR A 83 -15.15 -25.89 3.67
C THR A 83 -14.71 -25.14 4.91
N LEU A 84 -13.57 -24.45 4.82
CA LEU A 84 -13.02 -23.67 5.92
C LEU A 84 -13.55 -22.24 5.89
N ILE A 85 -13.70 -21.68 4.68
CA ILE A 85 -14.17 -20.33 4.43
C ILE A 85 -15.02 -20.35 3.17
N SER A 86 -16.12 -19.59 3.15
CA SER A 86 -16.96 -19.43 1.97
C SER A 86 -17.44 -18.00 1.77
N HIS A 87 -17.95 -17.71 0.58
CA HIS A 87 -18.71 -16.50 0.30
C HIS A 87 -20.00 -16.50 1.14
N ARG A 88 -20.32 -15.39 1.80
CA ARG A 88 -21.50 -15.23 2.66
C ARG A 88 -22.81 -15.48 1.91
N LYS A 89 -22.89 -15.02 0.65
CA LYS A 89 -24.13 -15.07 -0.15
C LYS A 89 -24.23 -16.29 -1.06
N THR A 90 -23.14 -16.65 -1.73
CA THR A 90 -23.16 -17.72 -2.76
C THR A 90 -22.71 -19.08 -2.22
N GLY A 91 -22.13 -19.13 -1.02
CA GLY A 91 -21.60 -20.37 -0.45
C GLY A 91 -20.32 -20.90 -1.13
N GLU A 92 -19.84 -20.25 -2.19
CA GLU A 92 -18.61 -20.66 -2.88
C GLU A 92 -17.42 -20.65 -1.92
N ALA A 93 -16.67 -21.76 -1.89
CA ALA A 93 -15.57 -21.91 -0.94
C ALA A 93 -14.37 -21.01 -1.31
N ALA A 94 -13.86 -20.25 -0.35
CA ALA A 94 -12.60 -19.50 -0.46
C ALA A 94 -11.41 -20.37 -0.04
N ALA A 95 -11.64 -21.29 0.90
CA ALA A 95 -10.65 -22.22 1.41
C ALA A 95 -11.30 -23.57 1.72
N VAL A 96 -10.64 -24.65 1.30
CA VAL A 96 -11.07 -26.03 1.52
C VAL A 96 -9.95 -26.86 2.11
N SER A 97 -10.31 -27.85 2.92
CA SER A 97 -9.43 -28.87 3.47
C SER A 97 -9.82 -30.23 2.91
N VAL A 98 -8.88 -30.90 2.24
CA VAL A 98 -9.07 -32.24 1.65
C VAL A 98 -8.17 -33.23 2.39
N ALA A 99 -8.72 -34.40 2.75
CA ALA A 99 -7.93 -35.48 3.29
C ALA A 99 -7.02 -36.08 2.19
N PHE A 100 -5.74 -36.28 2.49
CA PHE A 100 -4.79 -36.87 1.56
C PHE A 100 -3.75 -37.72 2.30
N GLY A 101 -3.72 -39.02 2.02
CA GLY A 101 -2.89 -39.97 2.75
C GLY A 101 -3.19 -39.93 4.26
N ARG A 102 -2.13 -39.78 5.07
CA ARG A 102 -2.24 -39.64 6.54
C ARG A 102 -2.50 -38.20 7.01
N GLY A 103 -2.65 -37.24 6.10
CA GLY A 103 -2.72 -35.82 6.41
C GLY A 103 -3.88 -35.10 5.73
N ARG A 104 -3.76 -33.76 5.68
CA ARG A 104 -4.71 -32.87 5.01
C ARG A 104 -3.95 -31.90 4.10
N VAL A 105 -4.63 -31.46 3.06
CA VAL A 105 -4.17 -30.38 2.18
C VAL A 105 -5.20 -29.26 2.26
N VAL A 106 -4.72 -28.06 2.55
CA VAL A 106 -5.55 -26.85 2.52
C VAL A 106 -5.21 -26.07 1.26
N ALA A 107 -6.24 -25.78 0.46
CA ALA A 107 -6.14 -24.90 -0.69
C ALA A 107 -6.95 -23.64 -0.44
N VAL A 108 -6.41 -22.51 -0.86
CA VAL A 108 -6.96 -21.18 -0.57
C VAL A 108 -6.86 -20.32 -1.81
N GLY A 109 -7.96 -19.67 -2.18
CA GLY A 109 -8.06 -18.81 -3.34
C GLY A 109 -7.37 -17.46 -3.22
N ASP A 110 -6.50 -17.27 -2.22
CA ASP A 110 -5.70 -16.06 -2.02
C ASP A 110 -4.41 -16.38 -1.25
N VAL A 111 -3.31 -15.76 -1.66
CA VAL A 111 -1.98 -15.85 -1.02
C VAL A 111 -1.93 -15.09 0.30
N SER A 112 -2.69 -14.00 0.44
CA SER A 112 -2.66 -13.17 1.64
C SER A 112 -3.26 -13.84 2.86
N PHE A 113 -4.01 -14.92 2.64
CA PHE A 113 -4.53 -15.77 3.71
C PHE A 113 -3.43 -16.27 4.65
N LEU A 114 -2.27 -16.64 4.13
CA LEU A 114 -1.17 -17.19 4.94
C LEU A 114 -0.25 -16.10 5.52
N ASN A 115 -0.51 -14.82 5.27
CA ASN A 115 0.35 -13.74 5.78
C ASN A 115 0.08 -13.37 7.25
N SER A 116 -1.01 -13.84 7.86
CA SER A 116 -1.23 -13.68 9.29
C SER A 116 -0.56 -14.85 10.04
N GLY A 117 0.50 -14.55 10.81
CA GLY A 117 1.24 -15.57 11.58
C GLY A 117 0.35 -16.35 12.55
N ILE A 118 -0.71 -15.71 13.06
CA ILE A 118 -1.73 -16.32 13.93
C ILE A 118 -2.53 -17.36 13.16
N LEU A 119 -3.04 -17.02 11.97
CA LEU A 119 -3.83 -17.92 11.14
C LEU A 119 -2.99 -19.09 10.62
N CYS A 120 -1.74 -18.82 10.22
CA CYS A 120 -0.78 -19.86 9.84
C CYS A 120 -0.59 -20.90 10.95
N ARG A 121 -0.40 -20.47 12.20
CA ARG A 121 -0.21 -21.39 13.33
C ARG A 121 -1.43 -22.29 13.54
N ARG A 122 -2.64 -21.72 13.52
CA ARG A 122 -3.91 -22.45 13.72
C ARG A 122 -4.26 -23.38 12.56
N LEU A 123 -3.91 -23.00 11.34
CA LEU A 123 -4.01 -23.86 10.15
C LEU A 123 -2.99 -25.00 10.20
N LEU A 124 -1.76 -24.75 10.63
CA LEU A 124 -0.77 -25.81 10.83
C LEU A 124 -1.24 -26.83 11.90
N ASP A 125 -1.91 -26.36 12.96
CA ASP A 125 -2.57 -27.27 13.93
C ASP A 125 -3.74 -28.06 13.30
N HIS A 126 -4.31 -27.59 12.19
CA HIS A 126 -5.36 -28.30 11.45
C HIS A 126 -4.80 -29.34 10.48
N LEU A 127 -3.64 -29.02 9.90
CA LEU A 127 -2.91 -29.90 8.99
C LEU A 127 -2.19 -31.05 9.72
N ALA A 128 -1.79 -30.84 10.98
CA ALA A 128 -1.09 -31.85 11.76
C ALA A 128 -1.99 -33.05 12.12
N PRO A 129 -1.55 -34.29 11.85
CA PRO A 129 -2.33 -35.49 12.15
C PRO A 129 -2.34 -35.90 13.64
N ARG A 130 -1.49 -35.30 14.49
CA ARG A 130 -1.35 -35.56 15.94
C ARG A 130 -0.89 -34.30 16.70
N PRO A 131 -1.06 -34.21 18.03
CA PRO A 131 -0.49 -33.13 18.82
C PRO A 131 1.01 -33.01 18.56
N ARG A 132 1.49 -31.77 18.36
CA ARG A 132 2.89 -31.49 18.01
C ARG A 132 3.82 -32.01 19.13
N PRO A 133 4.97 -32.61 18.78
CA PRO A 133 6.01 -32.86 19.78
C PRO A 133 6.40 -31.55 20.48
N LYS A 134 6.56 -31.59 21.82
CA LYS A 134 6.85 -30.41 22.68
C LYS A 134 8.14 -29.66 22.30
N ARG A 135 9.06 -30.31 21.57
CA ARG A 135 10.27 -29.71 21.00
C ARG A 135 10.21 -29.81 19.48
N ILE A 136 9.93 -28.69 18.83
CA ILE A 136 10.21 -28.51 17.42
C ILE A 136 11.67 -28.06 17.38
N ALA A 137 12.57 -28.91 16.87
CA ALA A 137 13.92 -28.46 16.52
C ALA A 137 13.78 -27.20 15.65
N ALA A 138 14.59 -26.17 15.91
CA ALA A 138 14.48 -24.90 15.21
C ALA A 138 14.39 -25.14 13.70
N LEU A 139 13.21 -24.89 13.13
CA LEU A 139 13.01 -25.03 11.69
C LEU A 139 14.03 -24.09 11.03
N PRO A 140 14.87 -24.58 10.12
CA PRO A 140 15.82 -23.72 9.45
C PRO A 140 15.04 -22.61 8.75
N TYR A 141 15.45 -21.38 8.98
CA TYR A 141 14.80 -20.18 8.43
C TYR A 141 14.76 -20.18 6.88
N SER A 142 15.60 -21.01 6.26
CA SER A 142 15.62 -21.29 4.82
C SER A 142 15.95 -22.77 4.55
N ILE A 143 15.20 -23.40 3.66
CA ILE A 143 15.54 -24.71 3.07
C ILE A 143 16.08 -24.44 1.66
N GLY A 144 17.37 -24.66 1.42
CA GLY A 144 17.99 -24.47 0.11
C GLY A 144 19.50 -24.19 0.15
N ARG A 145 20.14 -24.14 -1.04
CA ARG A 145 21.54 -23.69 -1.19
C ARG A 145 21.66 -22.20 -0.83
N PRO A 146 22.81 -21.74 -0.30
CA PRO A 146 23.02 -20.33 0.01
C PRO A 146 22.79 -19.44 -1.22
N ASP A 147 22.17 -18.29 -0.99
CA ASP A 147 21.90 -17.31 -2.05
C ASP A 147 23.21 -16.75 -2.62
N LYS A 148 23.28 -16.61 -3.94
CA LYS A 148 24.30 -15.80 -4.62
C LYS A 148 23.98 -14.33 -4.39
N THR A 149 25.02 -13.50 -4.31
CA THR A 149 24.88 -12.05 -4.21
C THR A 149 25.41 -11.36 -5.46
N ARG A 150 24.71 -10.31 -5.91
CA ARG A 150 25.18 -9.36 -6.94
C ARG A 150 24.97 -7.94 -6.45
N ARG A 151 25.87 -7.01 -6.80
CA ARG A 151 25.77 -5.59 -6.41
C ARG A 151 25.49 -4.70 -7.61
N VAL A 152 24.59 -3.74 -7.44
CA VAL A 152 24.30 -2.67 -8.41
C VAL A 152 24.26 -1.37 -7.63
N SER A 153 25.34 -0.56 -7.71
CA SER A 153 25.49 0.63 -6.86
C SER A 153 25.35 0.26 -5.37
N ASN A 154 24.42 0.86 -4.64
CA ASN A 154 24.08 0.57 -3.25
C ASN A 154 22.96 -0.48 -3.09
N LEU A 155 22.59 -1.20 -4.14
CA LEU A 155 21.66 -2.33 -4.08
C LEU A 155 22.41 -3.66 -4.05
N LYS A 156 22.20 -4.47 -2.99
CA LYS A 156 22.63 -5.87 -2.90
C LYS A 156 21.46 -6.79 -3.26
N ILE A 157 21.67 -7.64 -4.26
CA ILE A 157 20.68 -8.54 -4.84
C ILE A 157 21.05 -9.97 -4.46
N HIS A 158 20.21 -10.60 -3.65
CA HIS A 158 20.32 -11.98 -3.17
C HIS A 158 19.43 -12.87 -4.04
N TYR A 159 19.95 -13.98 -4.55
CA TYR A 159 19.17 -14.88 -5.41
C TYR A 159 19.73 -16.31 -5.38
N PRO A 160 18.87 -17.34 -5.44
CA PRO A 160 19.32 -18.71 -5.62
C PRO A 160 20.01 -18.87 -6.98
N ALA A 161 21.02 -19.75 -7.07
CA ALA A 161 21.78 -19.98 -8.30
C ALA A 161 20.89 -20.28 -9.52
N SER A 162 19.74 -20.91 -9.28
CA SER A 162 18.75 -21.29 -10.26
C SER A 162 17.93 -20.11 -10.85
N LEU A 163 18.20 -18.89 -10.40
CA LEU A 163 17.66 -17.62 -10.90
C LEU A 163 18.71 -16.72 -11.56
N SER A 164 19.89 -17.23 -11.92
CA SER A 164 21.00 -16.42 -12.43
C SER A 164 20.65 -15.59 -13.69
N ARG A 165 19.84 -16.16 -14.59
CA ARG A 165 19.36 -15.45 -15.80
C ARG A 165 18.42 -14.29 -15.43
N GLN A 166 17.42 -14.56 -14.60
CA GLN A 166 16.47 -13.57 -14.11
C GLN A 166 17.16 -12.47 -13.30
N ALA A 167 18.18 -12.81 -12.51
CA ALA A 167 19.01 -11.83 -11.81
C ALA A 167 19.74 -10.88 -12.78
N GLY A 168 20.15 -11.37 -13.96
CA GLY A 168 20.66 -10.53 -15.06
C GLY A 168 19.63 -9.54 -15.57
N GLY A 169 18.41 -10.01 -15.87
CA GLY A 169 17.28 -9.17 -16.29
C GLY A 169 16.96 -8.09 -15.26
N PHE A 170 16.77 -8.50 -14.00
CA PHE A 170 16.50 -7.60 -12.88
C PHE A 170 17.60 -6.55 -12.70
N THR A 171 18.87 -6.92 -12.83
CA THR A 171 20.01 -5.98 -12.73
C THR A 171 19.91 -4.84 -13.74
N ARG A 172 19.50 -5.14 -14.98
CA ARG A 172 19.32 -4.11 -16.03
C ARG A 172 18.20 -3.14 -15.69
N ILE A 173 17.06 -3.66 -15.22
CA ILE A 173 15.92 -2.85 -14.76
C ILE A 173 16.33 -1.97 -13.58
N ALA A 174 16.93 -2.56 -12.55
CA ALA A 174 17.35 -1.87 -11.34
C ALA A 174 18.33 -0.73 -11.64
N ARG A 175 19.28 -0.93 -12.57
CA ARG A 175 20.22 0.12 -12.96
C ARG A 175 19.51 1.35 -13.53
N LYS A 176 18.51 1.16 -14.40
CA LYS A 176 17.74 2.26 -14.99
C LYS A 176 16.93 3.02 -13.94
N VAL A 177 16.22 2.30 -13.07
CA VAL A 177 15.43 2.89 -11.98
C VAL A 177 16.32 3.65 -10.97
N LEU A 178 17.42 3.04 -10.54
CA LEU A 178 18.33 3.65 -9.57
C LEU A 178 19.07 4.87 -10.12
N LYS A 179 19.31 4.95 -11.44
CA LYS A 179 19.86 6.16 -12.08
C LYS A 179 19.01 7.40 -11.81
N GLN A 180 17.69 7.23 -11.73
CA GLN A 180 16.74 8.33 -11.50
C GLN A 180 16.55 8.66 -10.02
N ILE A 181 16.53 7.64 -9.15
CA ILE A 181 16.27 7.81 -7.72
C ILE A 181 17.53 8.25 -6.95
N ARG A 182 18.70 7.70 -7.27
CA ARG A 182 19.93 7.90 -6.49
C ARG A 182 20.29 9.38 -6.28
N PRO A 183 20.21 10.27 -7.29
CA PRO A 183 20.51 11.69 -7.12
C PRO A 183 19.57 12.42 -6.14
N LEU A 184 18.46 11.80 -5.74
CA LEU A 184 17.44 12.40 -4.88
C LEU A 184 17.62 12.03 -3.41
N LEU A 185 18.56 11.15 -3.11
CA LEU A 185 18.75 10.59 -1.78
C LEU A 185 19.88 11.31 -1.06
N PRO A 186 19.76 11.48 0.27
CA PRO A 186 20.86 12.01 1.06
C PRO A 186 22.10 11.11 0.91
N GLU A 187 23.30 11.69 0.88
CA GLU A 187 24.60 11.04 0.59
C GLU A 187 24.98 9.86 1.50
N LYS A 188 24.17 9.52 2.52
CA LYS A 188 24.47 8.40 3.41
C LYS A 188 24.51 7.08 2.63
N ASP A 189 25.51 6.25 2.95
CA ASP A 189 25.71 4.88 2.45
C ASP A 189 24.62 3.89 2.89
N HIS A 190 23.37 4.17 2.52
CA HIS A 190 22.29 3.22 2.74
C HIS A 190 22.38 2.14 1.67
N THR A 191 22.80 0.94 2.08
CA THR A 191 22.77 -0.24 1.22
C THR A 191 21.40 -0.91 1.32
N TRP A 192 20.65 -0.98 0.22
CA TRP A 192 19.40 -1.73 0.16
C TRP A 192 19.65 -3.18 -0.17
N HIS A 193 18.78 -4.05 0.36
CA HIS A 193 18.82 -5.48 0.09
C HIS A 193 17.55 -5.87 -0.68
N VAL A 194 17.74 -6.55 -1.80
CA VAL A 194 16.67 -7.19 -2.59
C VAL A 194 16.90 -8.70 -2.60
N GLN A 195 15.89 -9.50 -2.30
CA GLN A 195 15.89 -10.94 -2.52
C GLN A 195 14.99 -11.28 -3.71
N LEU A 196 15.56 -11.94 -4.71
CA LEU A 196 14.81 -12.48 -5.84
C LEU A 196 14.26 -13.84 -5.50
N ASN A 197 12.99 -14.09 -5.84
CA ASN A 197 12.35 -15.37 -5.60
C ASN A 197 11.62 -15.88 -6.85
N ARG A 198 11.39 -17.20 -6.90
CA ARG A 198 10.60 -17.87 -7.95
C ARG A 198 9.09 -17.68 -7.71
N SER A 199 8.67 -16.44 -7.46
CA SER A 199 7.26 -16.05 -7.37
C SER A 199 6.95 -15.02 -8.45
N ALA A 200 5.67 -14.84 -8.71
CA ALA A 200 5.17 -13.68 -9.42
C ALA A 200 4.84 -12.50 -8.47
N THR A 201 4.84 -12.75 -7.16
CA THR A 201 4.51 -11.76 -6.12
C THR A 201 5.75 -11.07 -5.55
N SER A 202 5.58 -9.81 -5.12
CA SER A 202 6.64 -8.99 -4.53
C SER A 202 6.15 -8.32 -3.24
N GLY A 203 7.05 -8.16 -2.26
CA GLY A 203 6.72 -7.66 -0.92
C GLY A 203 7.92 -7.00 -0.23
N VAL A 204 7.70 -6.35 0.92
CA VAL A 204 8.78 -5.89 1.81
C VAL A 204 8.74 -6.73 3.09
N LEU A 205 9.89 -7.26 3.49
CA LEU A 205 10.10 -7.81 4.83
C LEU A 205 10.79 -6.75 5.69
N TRP A 206 10.12 -6.36 6.76
CA TRP A 206 10.63 -5.36 7.70
C TRP A 206 11.72 -5.89 8.64
N HIS A 207 11.86 -7.22 8.72
CA HIS A 207 12.93 -7.93 9.44
C HIS A 207 13.63 -8.92 8.49
N GLY A 208 14.64 -8.43 7.77
CA GLY A 208 15.53 -9.27 6.97
C GLY A 208 16.79 -9.69 7.74
N PRO A 209 17.72 -10.44 7.11
CA PRO A 209 18.99 -10.81 7.72
C PRO A 209 19.73 -9.58 8.29
N GLY A 210 20.06 -9.63 9.57
CA GLY A 210 20.72 -8.53 10.29
C GLY A 210 19.83 -7.31 10.57
N ASP A 211 18.51 -7.52 10.70
CA ASP A 211 17.49 -6.50 11.02
C ASP A 211 17.40 -5.37 9.98
N ARG A 212 17.75 -5.70 8.73
CA ARG A 212 17.71 -4.78 7.59
C ARG A 212 16.39 -4.94 6.82
N ARG A 213 15.88 -3.83 6.27
CA ARG A 213 14.74 -3.86 5.35
C ARG A 213 15.11 -4.64 4.09
N LEU A 214 14.38 -5.71 3.82
CA LEU A 214 14.61 -6.59 2.67
C LEU A 214 13.42 -6.48 1.70
N ILE A 215 13.67 -6.06 0.48
CA ILE A 215 12.67 -6.08 -0.59
C ILE A 215 12.66 -7.45 -1.24
N ARG A 216 11.52 -8.13 -1.29
CA ARG A 216 11.35 -9.38 -2.05
C ARG A 216 10.74 -9.07 -3.40
N ILE A 217 11.41 -9.48 -4.48
CA ILE A 217 10.92 -9.32 -5.84
C ILE A 217 10.68 -10.69 -6.47
N GLY A 218 9.46 -10.92 -6.93
CA GLY A 218 9.09 -12.08 -7.72
C GLY A 218 9.54 -11.91 -9.16
N VAL A 219 10.52 -12.72 -9.58
CA VAL A 219 11.08 -12.68 -10.95
C VAL A 219 10.47 -13.75 -11.87
N GLY A 220 9.37 -14.37 -11.44
CA GLY A 220 8.50 -15.16 -12.31
C GLY A 220 7.52 -14.31 -13.13
N ALA A 221 7.38 -13.02 -12.78
CA ALA A 221 6.59 -12.05 -13.53
C ALA A 221 7.38 -11.50 -14.74
N PRO A 222 6.70 -10.97 -15.78
CA PRO A 222 7.34 -10.26 -16.88
C PRO A 222 8.18 -9.05 -16.41
N ASP A 223 9.20 -8.69 -17.19
CA ASP A 223 10.14 -7.60 -16.85
C ASP A 223 9.45 -6.25 -16.55
N ASP A 224 8.34 -5.94 -17.22
CA ASP A 224 7.58 -4.72 -16.97
C ASP A 224 6.90 -4.71 -15.59
N GLU A 225 6.43 -5.86 -15.11
CA GLU A 225 5.87 -6.00 -13.75
C GLU A 225 6.97 -6.07 -12.68
N VAL A 226 8.14 -6.61 -13.02
CA VAL A 226 9.32 -6.55 -12.16
C VAL A 226 9.75 -5.09 -11.95
N ALA A 227 9.71 -4.25 -12.99
CA ALA A 227 9.98 -2.82 -12.88
C ALA A 227 8.93 -2.10 -12.01
N PHE A 228 7.64 -2.40 -12.24
CA PHE A 228 6.55 -1.88 -11.41
C PHE A 228 6.74 -2.26 -9.94
N ALA A 229 6.98 -3.54 -9.65
CA ALA A 229 7.16 -4.05 -8.30
C ALA A 229 8.40 -3.44 -7.62
N LEU A 230 9.49 -3.24 -8.36
CA LEU A 230 10.67 -2.56 -7.84
C LEU A 230 10.34 -1.14 -7.42
N GLY A 231 9.69 -0.33 -8.27
CA GLY A 231 9.30 1.05 -7.91
C GLY A 231 8.34 1.10 -6.72
N HIS A 232 7.29 0.29 -6.78
CA HIS A 232 6.27 0.17 -5.74
C HIS A 232 6.85 -0.19 -4.37
N ARG A 233 7.90 -1.03 -4.32
CA ARG A 233 8.50 -1.48 -3.06
C ARG A 233 9.67 -0.62 -2.61
N LEU A 234 10.44 -0.09 -3.55
CA LEU A 234 11.59 0.74 -3.25
C LEU A 234 11.17 2.03 -2.53
N ILE A 235 10.06 2.64 -2.94
CA ILE A 235 9.53 3.85 -2.30
C ILE A 235 9.21 3.60 -0.81
N GLU A 236 8.80 2.39 -0.43
CA GLU A 236 8.47 2.02 0.96
C GLU A 236 9.70 2.03 1.87
N VAL A 237 10.88 1.76 1.31
CA VAL A 237 12.12 1.63 2.08
C VAL A 237 13.09 2.79 1.89
N LEU A 238 12.75 3.79 1.07
CA LEU A 238 13.59 4.98 0.92
C LEU A 238 13.81 5.68 2.26
N PRO A 239 15.02 6.20 2.53
CA PRO A 239 15.36 6.90 3.77
C PRO A 239 14.80 8.34 3.81
N ILE A 240 13.63 8.58 3.21
CA ILE A 240 12.95 9.88 3.18
C ILE A 240 11.69 9.75 4.02
N GLN A 241 11.78 10.12 5.30
CA GLN A 241 10.63 10.03 6.20
C GLN A 241 9.50 10.98 5.77
N GLY A 242 9.79 12.06 5.04
CA GLY A 242 8.78 12.92 4.44
C GLY A 242 7.81 12.21 3.51
N LEU A 243 8.14 11.03 2.98
CA LEU A 243 7.19 10.23 2.19
C LEU A 243 5.98 9.78 3.01
N TYR A 244 6.12 9.66 4.33
CA TYR A 244 4.98 9.40 5.21
C TYR A 244 4.03 10.59 5.35
N LEU A 245 4.37 11.76 4.79
CA LEU A 245 3.47 12.93 4.78
C LEU A 245 2.49 12.91 3.60
N VAL A 246 2.86 12.21 2.52
CA VAL A 246 2.05 12.12 1.29
C VAL A 246 1.27 10.81 1.18
N ARG A 247 1.48 9.90 2.14
CA ARG A 247 0.81 8.60 2.27
C ARG A 247 -0.52 8.61 3.06
N PRO A 248 -0.73 9.47 4.06
CA PRO A 248 -2.01 9.55 4.76
C PRO A 248 -2.94 10.50 4.00
N SER A 249 -4.06 9.98 3.49
CA SER A 249 -5.21 10.64 2.83
C SER A 249 -5.76 9.76 1.69
N ILE A 250 -6.72 10.27 0.91
CA ILE A 250 -7.13 9.67 -0.38
C ILE A 250 -5.97 9.48 -1.37
N LEU A 251 -4.87 10.24 -1.23
CA LEU A 251 -3.68 10.06 -2.06
C LEU A 251 -2.89 8.83 -1.65
N GLY A 252 -2.99 8.43 -0.39
CA GLY A 252 -2.81 7.09 0.13
C GLY A 252 -1.44 6.43 -0.06
N ARG A 253 -1.08 5.53 0.86
CA ARG A 253 0.12 4.70 0.68
C ARG A 253 0.01 3.85 -0.58
N SER A 254 -1.11 3.15 -0.77
CA SER A 254 -1.29 2.24 -1.90
C SER A 254 -1.26 3.00 -3.24
N ALA A 255 -2.07 4.06 -3.39
CA ALA A 255 -2.11 4.85 -4.62
C ALA A 255 -0.76 5.52 -4.95
N PHE A 256 -0.06 6.11 -3.97
CA PHE A 256 1.27 6.66 -4.20
C PHE A 256 2.30 5.58 -4.61
N ASN A 257 2.25 4.40 -4.01
CA ASN A 257 3.15 3.30 -4.38
C ASN A 257 2.85 2.78 -5.80
N HIS A 258 1.58 2.74 -6.22
CA HIS A 258 1.20 2.40 -7.59
C HIS A 258 1.72 3.43 -8.58
N PHE A 259 1.59 4.72 -8.25
CA PHE A 259 2.16 5.80 -9.05
C PHE A 259 3.68 5.63 -9.20
N ALA A 260 4.41 5.40 -8.10
CA ALA A 260 5.85 5.13 -8.14
C ALA A 260 6.22 3.87 -8.95
N GLY A 261 5.38 2.83 -8.92
CA GLY A 261 5.53 1.65 -9.76
C GLY A 261 5.40 1.97 -11.25
N LEU A 262 4.39 2.74 -11.64
CA LEU A 262 4.20 3.20 -13.02
C LEU A 262 5.36 4.07 -13.50
N THR A 263 5.83 5.00 -12.66
CA THR A 263 7.00 5.82 -12.97
C THR A 263 8.27 4.95 -13.17
N ALA A 264 8.47 3.94 -12.32
CA ALA A 264 9.60 3.02 -12.47
C ALA A 264 9.54 2.17 -13.75
N MET A 265 8.34 1.79 -14.21
CA MET A 265 8.18 1.14 -15.52
C MET A 265 8.66 2.05 -16.66
N ARG A 266 8.27 3.33 -16.65
CA ARG A 266 8.72 4.33 -17.64
C ARG A 266 10.23 4.52 -17.60
N TRP A 267 10.81 4.68 -16.42
CA TRP A 267 12.28 4.75 -16.27
C TRP A 267 13.01 3.51 -16.80
N ALA A 268 12.39 2.33 -16.71
CA ALA A 268 12.93 1.09 -17.25
C ALA A 268 12.77 0.97 -18.78
N GLY A 269 11.95 1.81 -19.42
CA GLY A 269 11.66 1.81 -20.86
C GLY A 269 10.42 1.00 -21.25
N PHE A 270 9.45 0.86 -20.35
CA PHE A 270 8.20 0.13 -20.58
C PHE A 270 6.99 1.06 -20.72
N ASP A 271 7.16 2.21 -21.35
CA ASP A 271 6.18 3.32 -21.43
C ASP A 271 4.81 2.88 -21.91
N ALA A 272 4.73 2.25 -23.09
CA ALA A 272 3.45 1.77 -23.66
C ALA A 272 2.72 0.79 -22.73
N ARG A 273 3.46 0.01 -21.92
CA ARG A 273 2.87 -0.92 -20.97
C ARG A 273 2.47 -0.21 -19.67
N ALA A 274 3.25 0.77 -19.22
CA ALA A 274 2.92 1.66 -18.12
C ALA A 274 1.62 2.42 -18.42
N ASP A 275 1.45 2.96 -19.62
CA ASP A 275 0.25 3.74 -19.98
C ASP A 275 -1.01 2.87 -20.08
N ARG A 276 -0.90 1.65 -20.62
CA ARG A 276 -2.00 0.68 -20.59
C ARG A 276 -2.41 0.33 -19.16
N LEU A 277 -1.43 0.11 -18.28
CA LEU A 277 -1.69 -0.21 -16.88
C LEU A 277 -2.27 1.00 -16.14
N ALA A 278 -1.70 2.20 -16.32
CA ALA A 278 -2.17 3.46 -15.76
C ALA A 278 -3.63 3.72 -16.15
N SER A 279 -3.99 3.54 -17.42
CA SER A 279 -5.35 3.72 -17.91
C SER A 279 -6.35 2.75 -17.26
N ALA A 280 -5.96 1.49 -17.07
CA ALA A 280 -6.80 0.49 -16.41
C ALA A 280 -7.00 0.82 -14.92
N LEU A 281 -5.90 1.18 -14.25
CA LEU A 281 -5.87 1.56 -12.85
C LEU A 281 -6.64 2.85 -12.58
N GLU A 282 -6.51 3.85 -13.45
CA GLU A 282 -7.23 5.13 -13.34
C GLU A 282 -8.74 4.92 -13.40
N ARG A 283 -9.22 4.09 -14.34
CA ARG A 283 -10.65 3.78 -14.45
C ARG A 283 -11.19 3.13 -13.18
N GLU A 284 -10.42 2.22 -12.58
CA GLU A 284 -10.84 1.56 -11.34
C GLU A 284 -10.79 2.53 -10.15
N SER A 285 -9.71 3.29 -10.04
CA SER A 285 -9.51 4.34 -9.04
C SER A 285 -10.65 5.37 -9.05
N ARG A 286 -11.07 5.85 -10.22
CA ARG A 286 -12.22 6.77 -10.35
C ARG A 286 -13.55 6.14 -9.97
N ARG A 287 -13.78 4.87 -10.31
CA ARG A 287 -15.00 4.15 -9.91
C ARG A 287 -15.09 4.04 -8.39
N GLN A 288 -13.97 3.71 -7.75
CA GLN A 288 -13.89 3.56 -6.29
C GLN A 288 -13.95 4.91 -5.55
N SER A 289 -13.56 6.02 -6.19
CA SER A 289 -13.63 7.35 -5.59
C SER A 289 -14.95 8.10 -5.85
N LYS A 290 -15.92 7.50 -6.54
CA LYS A 290 -17.16 8.19 -6.90
C LYS A 290 -17.95 8.56 -5.64
N GLY A 291 -18.25 9.85 -5.48
CA GLY A 291 -19.01 10.37 -4.33
C GLY A 291 -18.20 10.49 -3.04
N ILE A 292 -16.88 10.34 -3.10
CA ILE A 292 -15.98 10.52 -1.97
C ILE A 292 -15.39 11.92 -2.02
N ASP A 293 -15.46 12.66 -0.91
CA ASP A 293 -14.66 13.87 -0.70
C ASP A 293 -13.19 13.46 -0.40
N PRO A 294 -12.23 13.82 -1.27
CA PRO A 294 -10.82 13.52 -1.07
C PRO A 294 -10.23 14.00 0.28
N GLY A 295 -10.70 15.14 0.79
CA GLY A 295 -10.23 15.75 2.03
C GLY A 295 -10.75 15.11 3.30
N LEU A 296 -11.92 14.47 3.23
CA LEU A 296 -12.58 13.82 4.37
C LEU A 296 -12.42 12.29 4.34
N TYR A 297 -11.72 11.75 3.33
CA TYR A 297 -11.55 10.32 3.19
C TYR A 297 -10.59 9.74 4.25
N TYR A 298 -11.13 8.86 5.08
CA TYR A 298 -10.37 7.99 5.97
C TYR A 298 -10.66 6.52 5.63
N SER A 299 -9.61 5.71 5.49
CA SER A 299 -9.73 4.27 5.26
C SER A 299 -8.85 3.53 6.25
N GLU A 300 -9.49 2.72 7.10
CA GLU A 300 -8.81 1.81 8.02
C GLU A 300 -7.94 0.78 7.29
N LEU A 301 -8.24 0.50 6.02
CA LEU A 301 -7.63 -0.56 5.23
C LEU A 301 -6.42 -0.09 4.40
N ASN A 302 -6.03 1.19 4.44
CA ASN A 302 -4.96 1.79 3.62
C ASN A 302 -5.10 1.64 2.09
N ASP A 303 -6.18 1.03 1.60
CA ASP A 303 -6.56 1.01 0.20
C ASP A 303 -7.23 2.34 -0.12
N SER A 304 -6.53 3.14 -0.92
CA SER A 304 -6.89 4.53 -1.14
C SER A 304 -7.15 4.76 -2.63
N PRO A 305 -8.36 5.19 -3.03
CA PRO A 305 -8.75 5.23 -4.43
C PRO A 305 -8.23 6.46 -5.17
N GLY A 306 -7.26 7.24 -4.64
CA GLY A 306 -6.77 8.48 -5.26
C GLY A 306 -5.63 8.34 -6.26
N LEU A 307 -5.39 7.16 -6.84
CA LEU A 307 -4.38 7.01 -7.91
C LEU A 307 -4.70 7.89 -9.13
N TRP A 308 -5.97 8.08 -9.47
CA TRP A 308 -6.37 8.98 -10.56
C TRP A 308 -5.88 10.42 -10.34
N ILE A 309 -5.81 10.88 -9.08
CA ILE A 309 -5.30 12.22 -8.74
C ILE A 309 -3.81 12.31 -9.06
N TRP A 310 -3.02 11.30 -8.67
CA TRP A 310 -1.60 11.23 -9.01
C TRP A 310 -1.35 11.27 -10.53
N LEU A 311 -2.17 10.55 -11.30
CA LEU A 311 -2.08 10.51 -12.76
C LEU A 311 -2.52 11.84 -13.41
N GLU A 312 -3.55 12.50 -12.89
CA GLU A 312 -3.91 13.86 -13.34
C GLU A 312 -2.80 14.87 -13.06
N LEU A 313 -2.22 14.84 -11.85
CA LEU A 313 -1.11 15.72 -11.49
C LEU A 313 0.11 15.48 -12.40
N GLU A 314 0.43 14.23 -12.73
CA GLU A 314 1.52 13.91 -13.66
C GLU A 314 1.22 14.42 -15.08
N ARG A 315 -0.03 14.29 -15.57
CA ARG A 315 -0.42 14.82 -16.88
C ARG A 315 -0.34 16.34 -16.93
N GLU A 316 -0.74 17.03 -15.87
CA GLU A 316 -0.77 18.49 -15.82
C GLU A 316 0.61 19.10 -15.60
N PHE A 317 1.41 18.51 -14.71
CA PHE A 317 2.68 19.10 -14.29
C PHE A 317 3.91 18.43 -14.92
N GLY A 318 3.78 17.23 -15.51
CA GLY A 318 4.83 16.53 -16.24
C GLY A 318 5.37 15.25 -15.55
N PRO A 319 6.09 14.40 -16.31
CA PRO A 319 6.52 13.05 -15.89
C PRO A 319 7.60 13.02 -14.79
N ASP A 320 8.22 14.16 -14.48
CA ASP A 320 9.21 14.31 -13.41
C ASP A 320 8.57 14.69 -12.05
N LEU A 321 7.24 14.67 -11.94
CA LEU A 321 6.50 15.02 -10.72
C LEU A 321 7.02 14.28 -9.48
N LEU A 322 7.22 12.95 -9.58
CA LEU A 322 7.73 12.15 -8.47
C LEU A 322 9.11 12.63 -8.00
N THR A 323 9.99 12.94 -8.95
CA THR A 323 11.36 13.42 -8.70
C THR A 323 11.33 14.78 -8.01
N ARG A 324 10.50 15.72 -8.50
CA ARG A 324 10.33 17.05 -7.89
C ARG A 324 9.74 16.96 -6.50
N LEU A 325 8.75 16.09 -6.29
CA LEU A 325 8.14 15.87 -4.98
C LEU A 325 9.17 15.35 -3.98
N ILE A 326 9.95 14.32 -4.33
CA ILE A 326 10.97 13.77 -3.45
C ILE A 326 11.97 14.84 -3.00
N ARG A 327 12.38 15.76 -3.90
CA ARG A 327 13.35 16.83 -3.59
C ARG A 327 12.83 17.85 -2.56
N VAL A 328 11.52 18.12 -2.53
CA VAL A 328 10.95 19.12 -1.61
C VAL A 328 10.53 18.53 -0.27
N LEU A 329 10.38 17.20 -0.20
CA LEU A 329 10.03 16.49 1.02
C LEU A 329 11.19 16.51 2.03
N PRO A 330 10.90 16.70 3.32
CA PRO A 330 11.93 16.66 4.35
C PRO A 330 12.43 15.22 4.54
N ALA A 331 13.75 15.04 4.60
CA ALA A 331 14.34 13.73 4.92
C ALA A 331 13.91 13.24 6.32
N LYS A 332 13.77 14.16 7.28
CA LYS A 332 13.26 13.93 8.64
C LYS A 332 12.22 15.01 8.99
N PRO A 333 10.91 14.74 8.85
CA PRO A 333 9.88 15.69 9.21
C PRO A 333 9.82 15.91 10.73
N LYS A 334 9.49 17.13 11.16
CA LYS A 334 9.16 17.40 12.56
C LYS A 334 7.70 17.01 12.79
N TRP A 335 7.47 15.83 13.38
CA TRP A 335 6.13 15.26 13.53
C TRP A 335 5.13 16.16 14.28
N SER A 336 5.61 16.96 15.23
CA SER A 336 4.81 17.97 15.93
C SER A 336 4.21 19.06 15.02
N LEU A 337 4.73 19.24 13.80
CA LEU A 337 4.13 20.15 12.82
C LEU A 337 2.84 19.58 12.22
N PHE A 338 2.55 18.29 12.35
CA PHE A 338 1.37 17.67 11.73
C PHE A 338 0.20 17.50 12.70
N GLU A 339 0.40 17.88 13.96
CA GLU A 339 -0.63 17.82 15.01
C GLU A 339 -1.41 19.12 15.12
N TRP A 340 -1.21 20.08 14.21
CA TRP A 340 -1.86 21.39 14.27
C TRP A 340 -3.36 21.28 13.99
N PRO A 341 -4.23 21.81 14.86
CA PRO A 341 -5.69 21.69 14.73
C PRO A 341 -6.21 22.27 13.41
N GLY A 342 -7.29 21.71 12.87
CA GLY A 342 -7.92 22.22 11.64
C GLY A 342 -7.10 22.05 10.35
N PHE A 343 -6.10 21.16 10.36
CA PHE A 343 -5.38 20.73 9.15
C PHE A 343 -5.37 19.22 9.05
N THR A 344 -5.68 18.72 7.86
CA THR A 344 -5.75 17.30 7.54
C THR A 344 -4.42 16.79 6.97
N PRO A 345 -4.20 15.46 6.94
CA PRO A 345 -3.09 14.87 6.19
C PRO A 345 -3.06 15.24 4.70
N LEU A 346 -4.23 15.48 4.09
CA LEU A 346 -4.31 15.94 2.71
C LEU A 346 -3.70 17.34 2.56
N ASP A 347 -4.00 18.27 3.48
CA ASP A 347 -3.48 19.65 3.43
C ASP A 347 -1.95 19.67 3.39
N TRP A 348 -1.31 18.88 4.25
CA TRP A 348 0.14 18.70 4.23
C TRP A 348 0.65 18.12 2.91
N THR A 349 -0.07 17.15 2.35
CA THR A 349 0.27 16.59 1.03
C THR A 349 0.18 17.66 -0.07
N VAL A 350 -0.90 18.44 -0.10
CA VAL A 350 -1.13 19.54 -1.05
C VAL A 350 -0.07 20.63 -0.90
N HIS A 351 0.34 20.96 0.33
CA HIS A 351 1.44 21.90 0.59
C HIS A 351 2.75 21.46 -0.09
N TYR A 352 3.17 20.20 0.10
CA TYR A 352 4.41 19.72 -0.52
C TYR A 352 4.29 19.55 -2.03
N LEU A 353 3.13 19.11 -2.54
CA LEU A 353 2.87 19.06 -3.98
C LEU A 353 2.94 20.47 -4.59
N SER A 354 2.32 21.47 -3.96
CA SER A 354 2.35 22.86 -4.41
C SER A 354 3.78 23.39 -4.52
N ARG A 355 4.63 23.04 -3.55
CA ARG A 355 6.06 23.39 -3.59
C ARG A 355 6.82 22.62 -4.67
N ALA A 356 6.47 21.36 -4.93
CA ALA A 356 7.10 20.56 -5.97
C ALA A 356 6.81 21.11 -7.38
N VAL A 357 5.57 21.55 -7.61
CA VAL A 357 5.11 22.07 -8.91
C VAL A 357 5.15 23.61 -9.00
N LYS A 358 5.60 24.29 -7.94
CA LYS A 358 5.68 25.75 -7.80
C LYS A 358 4.36 26.49 -8.10
N THR A 359 3.24 25.82 -7.87
CA THR A 359 1.88 26.34 -8.13
C THR A 359 1.00 26.02 -6.92
N ASP A 360 0.06 26.88 -6.59
CA ASP A 360 -0.87 26.61 -5.50
C ASP A 360 -1.93 25.59 -5.92
N LEU A 361 -1.89 24.40 -5.30
CA LEU A 361 -2.81 23.32 -5.62
C LEU A 361 -4.06 23.29 -4.74
N TYR A 362 -4.20 24.15 -3.73
CA TYR A 362 -5.40 24.14 -2.89
C TYR A 362 -6.68 24.39 -3.70
N THR A 363 -6.66 25.38 -4.61
CA THR A 363 -7.78 25.63 -5.53
C THR A 363 -8.00 24.46 -6.50
N TRP A 364 -6.93 23.80 -6.93
CA TRP A 364 -7.02 22.64 -7.83
C TRP A 364 -7.74 21.46 -7.18
N PHE A 365 -7.45 21.20 -5.91
CA PHE A 365 -8.10 20.18 -5.09
C PHE A 365 -9.55 20.57 -4.75
N ALA A 366 -9.78 21.82 -4.34
CA ALA A 366 -11.12 22.32 -4.02
C ALA A 366 -12.10 22.21 -5.22
N ARG A 367 -11.65 22.54 -6.44
CA ARG A 367 -12.44 22.38 -7.67
C ARG A 367 -12.82 20.93 -7.99
N ARG A 368 -12.15 19.96 -7.37
CA ARG A 368 -12.44 18.52 -7.48
C ARG A 368 -13.23 17.98 -6.28
N GLY A 369 -13.84 18.88 -5.50
CA GLY A 369 -14.68 18.53 -4.36
C GLY A 369 -13.91 18.06 -3.12
N ALA A 370 -12.62 18.42 -3.01
CA ALA A 370 -11.83 18.13 -1.82
C ALA A 370 -11.98 19.24 -0.79
N THR A 371 -12.35 18.88 0.43
CA THR A 371 -12.24 19.77 1.60
C THR A 371 -10.76 19.96 1.94
N VAL A 372 -10.22 21.16 1.69
CA VAL A 372 -8.81 21.49 1.92
C VAL A 372 -8.64 22.85 2.59
N HIS A 373 -7.60 22.95 3.41
CA HIS A 373 -7.27 24.10 4.23
C HIS A 373 -5.87 24.62 3.85
N PRO A 374 -5.76 25.75 3.15
CA PRO A 374 -4.48 26.28 2.69
C PRO A 374 -3.45 26.45 3.81
N LEU A 375 -2.36 25.69 3.74
CA LEU A 375 -1.15 25.93 4.53
C LEU A 375 -0.29 27.02 3.90
N PRO A 376 0.52 27.74 4.69
CA PRO A 376 1.44 28.75 4.17
C PRO A 376 2.37 28.19 3.09
N ARG A 377 2.65 28.97 2.04
CA ARG A 377 3.48 28.52 0.89
C ARG A 377 4.97 28.37 1.23
N THR A 378 5.42 28.93 2.34
CA THR A 378 6.83 28.89 2.78
C THR A 378 7.21 27.50 3.29
N LYS A 379 8.52 27.19 3.36
CA LYS A 379 9.01 25.93 3.91
C LYS A 379 8.49 25.71 5.34
N ALA A 380 7.87 24.54 5.60
CA ALA A 380 7.35 24.17 6.91
C ALA A 380 8.42 24.23 8.02
N GLY A 381 8.02 24.71 9.21
CA GLY A 381 8.84 24.67 10.43
C GLY A 381 9.84 25.82 10.63
N GLY A 382 9.58 26.99 10.04
CA GLY A 382 10.37 28.22 10.26
C GLY A 382 9.48 29.45 10.52
N ARG A 383 10.09 30.56 10.97
CA ARG A 383 9.36 31.77 11.41
C ARG A 383 8.33 32.29 10.40
N ALA A 384 8.67 32.26 9.11
CA ALA A 384 7.76 32.71 8.05
C ALA A 384 6.53 31.80 7.91
N PHE A 385 6.71 30.49 8.08
CA PHE A 385 5.62 29.51 8.08
C PHE A 385 4.74 29.68 9.32
N ASP A 386 5.34 29.85 10.49
CA ASP A 386 4.61 30.08 11.75
C ASP A 386 3.80 31.38 11.70
N LYS A 387 4.38 32.46 11.17
CA LYS A 387 3.67 33.73 10.92
C LYS A 387 2.48 33.52 9.98
N GLY A 388 2.69 32.77 8.89
CA GLY A 388 1.63 32.45 7.94
C GLY A 388 0.50 31.62 8.57
N LEU A 389 0.83 30.63 9.40
CA LEU A 389 -0.15 29.82 10.13
C LEU A 389 -0.97 30.66 11.11
N ARG A 390 -0.31 31.53 11.89
CA ARG A 390 -0.99 32.48 12.79
C ARG A 390 -2.00 33.33 12.03
N LEU A 391 -1.61 33.89 10.88
CA LEU A 391 -2.50 34.68 10.03
C LEU A 391 -3.65 33.85 9.46
N SER A 392 -3.40 32.60 9.08
CA SER A 392 -4.46 31.70 8.60
C SER A 392 -5.52 31.45 9.69
N TYR A 393 -5.11 31.14 10.91
CA TYR A 393 -6.06 30.92 12.01
C TYR A 393 -6.81 32.21 12.40
N ALA A 394 -6.10 33.33 12.50
CA ALA A 394 -6.72 34.61 12.82
C ALA A 394 -7.80 35.02 11.81
N ARG A 395 -7.68 34.62 10.54
CA ARG A 395 -8.70 34.85 9.50
C ARG A 395 -9.93 33.94 9.63
N ARG A 396 -9.78 32.73 10.16
CA ARG A 396 -10.89 31.78 10.32
C ARG A 396 -11.79 32.11 11.51
N LEU A 397 -11.25 32.76 12.54
CA LEU A 397 -12.02 33.13 13.74
C LEU A 397 -13.23 34.02 13.46
N PRO A 398 -13.09 35.17 12.75
CA PRO A 398 -14.23 36.06 12.49
C PRO A 398 -15.09 35.60 11.29
N ASP A 399 -14.76 34.47 10.64
CA ASP A 399 -15.53 34.00 9.49
C ASP A 399 -16.87 33.40 9.95
N ALA A 400 -17.91 34.22 9.89
CA ALA A 400 -19.28 33.83 10.23
C ALA A 400 -19.82 32.73 9.29
N GLY A 401 -19.34 32.67 8.05
CA GLY A 401 -19.68 31.64 7.07
C GLY A 401 -18.95 30.31 7.28
N GLY A 402 -17.89 30.29 8.10
CA GLY A 402 -17.15 29.09 8.49
C GLY A 402 -17.91 28.24 9.52
N GLY A 403 -17.63 26.93 9.53
CA GLY A 403 -18.22 26.02 10.52
C GLY A 403 -17.73 26.31 11.94
N ALA A 404 -18.55 26.05 12.95
CA ALA A 404 -18.16 26.22 14.35
C ALA A 404 -16.91 25.39 14.72
N SER A 405 -16.75 24.21 14.11
CA SER A 405 -15.55 23.37 14.27
C SER A 405 -14.28 24.07 13.78
N ASP A 406 -14.33 24.74 12.63
CA ASP A 406 -13.17 25.43 12.05
C ASP A 406 -12.71 26.61 12.91
N ARG A 407 -13.67 27.30 13.53
CA ARG A 407 -13.39 28.39 14.49
C ARG A 407 -12.76 27.85 15.78
N ILE A 408 -13.23 26.72 16.30
CA ILE A 408 -12.63 26.05 17.47
C ILE A 408 -11.20 25.59 17.15
N ASP A 409 -11.00 24.93 16.01
CA ASP A 409 -9.66 24.52 15.56
C ASP A 409 -8.73 25.74 15.40
N ALA A 410 -9.25 26.87 14.90
CA ALA A 410 -8.47 28.09 14.78
C ALA A 410 -8.07 28.69 16.14
N LEU A 411 -8.96 28.64 17.15
CA LEU A 411 -8.63 29.02 18.52
C LEU A 411 -7.54 28.14 19.10
N ASP A 412 -7.68 26.81 18.99
CA ASP A 412 -6.70 25.86 19.51
C ASP A 412 -5.34 26.01 18.80
N GLY A 413 -5.37 26.28 17.50
CA GLY A 413 -4.20 26.62 16.70
C GLY A 413 -3.48 27.86 17.21
N LEU A 414 -4.20 28.97 17.45
CA LEU A 414 -3.62 30.19 18.03
C LEU A 414 -3.10 29.96 19.45
N HIS A 415 -3.81 29.20 20.27
CA HIS A 415 -3.39 28.88 21.63
C HIS A 415 -1.99 28.22 21.68
N ARG A 416 -1.70 27.34 20.72
CA ARG A 416 -0.40 26.65 20.64
C ARG A 416 0.77 27.60 20.40
N PHE A 417 0.53 28.73 19.74
CA PHE A 417 1.53 29.77 19.54
C PHE A 417 1.79 30.59 20.81
N ASP A 418 0.80 30.69 21.69
CA ASP A 418 0.79 31.53 22.88
C ASP A 418 1.01 30.73 24.18
N ARG A 419 1.69 29.57 24.11
CA ARG A 419 2.00 28.68 25.26
C ARG A 419 2.68 29.34 26.48
N LYS A 420 2.98 30.65 26.44
CA LYS A 420 3.48 31.45 27.57
C LYS A 420 2.49 32.50 28.11
N ASP A 421 1.35 32.78 27.47
CA ASP A 421 0.37 33.73 27.98
C ASP A 421 -1.08 33.28 27.69
N LYS A 422 -1.85 32.99 28.74
CA LYS A 422 -3.22 32.46 28.66
C LYS A 422 -4.29 33.53 28.41
N ARG A 423 -3.92 34.81 28.44
CA ARG A 423 -4.85 35.95 28.33
C ARG A 423 -5.51 36.15 26.95
N PRO A 424 -4.86 35.87 25.81
CA PRO A 424 -5.48 36.02 24.48
C PRO A 424 -6.64 35.05 24.25
N LEU A 425 -6.57 33.84 24.82
CA LEU A 425 -7.59 32.80 24.68
C LEU A 425 -8.90 33.18 25.38
N ALA A 426 -8.81 33.76 26.58
CA ALA A 426 -9.99 34.21 27.33
C ALA A 426 -10.76 35.32 26.57
N ARG A 427 -10.03 36.19 25.86
CA ARG A 427 -10.62 37.25 25.03
C ARG A 427 -11.31 36.68 23.79
N ALA A 428 -10.66 35.75 23.10
CA ALA A 428 -11.20 35.14 21.89
C ALA A 428 -12.40 34.20 22.16
N VAL A 429 -12.40 33.49 23.30
CA VAL A 429 -13.57 32.72 23.77
C VAL A 429 -14.71 33.64 24.22
N GLY A 430 -14.40 34.81 24.81
CA GLY A 430 -15.39 35.84 25.10
C GLY A 430 -16.09 36.35 23.85
N GLN A 431 -15.32 36.63 22.79
CA GLN A 431 -15.83 37.09 21.49
C GLN A 431 -16.69 36.06 20.75
N LEU A 432 -16.48 34.76 20.94
CA LEU A 432 -17.35 33.73 20.35
C LEU A 432 -18.65 33.49 21.14
N ARG A 433 -18.72 33.97 22.39
CA ARG A 433 -19.92 33.87 23.24
C ARG A 433 -20.83 35.09 23.13
N SER A 434 -20.26 36.26 22.85
CA SER A 434 -21.00 37.45 22.42
C SER A 434 -21.28 37.30 20.93
N GLY A 435 -22.51 36.95 20.54
CA GLY A 435 -22.91 36.89 19.13
C GLY A 435 -23.03 38.28 18.47
N ASP A 436 -21.97 39.09 18.55
CA ASP A 436 -21.83 40.41 17.91
C ASP A 436 -20.73 40.40 16.85
#